data_AF-A0A7X0KSD3-F1
#
_entry.id   AF-A0A7X0KSD3-F1
#
_cell.length_a   1.000
_cell.length_b   1.000
_cell.length_c   1.000
_cell.angle_alpha   90.00
_cell.angle_beta   90.00
_cell.angle_gamma   90.00
#
_symmetry.space_group_name_H-M   'P 1'
#
loop_
_entity.id
_entity.type
_entity.pdbx_description
1 polymer ?
#
loop_
_entity_poly.entity_id
_entity_poly.type
_entity_poly.pdbx_seq_one_letter_code
_entity_poly.pdbx_strand_id
1 'polypeptide(L)' 'MVEDVFHACDRSETVAAIREALEDPTLPDGSRYRVTQLGGLCGSGVRDGLVVSLCAAHADIREAAALALELGDEQRAR' A
#
# COMPACT_ATOMS: atom_id res chain seq x y z
N MET A 1 8.96 7.35 14.66
CA MET A 1 9.12 6.82 13.29
C MET A 1 7.83 7.05 12.52
N VAL A 2 7.81 6.98 11.19
CA VAL A 2 6.55 7.17 10.41
C VAL A 2 5.46 6.18 10.85
N GLU A 3 5.83 5.00 11.35
CA GLU A 3 4.88 4.04 11.94
C GLU A 3 4.11 4.57 13.16
N ASP A 4 4.67 5.51 13.94
CA ASP A 4 3.99 6.05 15.13
C ASP A 4 2.81 6.97 14.77
N VAL A 5 2.87 7.63 13.60
CA VAL A 5 1.79 8.49 13.10
C VAL A 5 0.59 7.65 12.68
N PHE A 6 0.83 6.46 12.12
CA PHE A 6 -0.21 5.51 11.73
C PHE A 6 -0.97 4.94 12.93
N HIS A 7 -0.36 4.89 14.11
CA HIS A 7 -1.00 4.38 15.32
C HIS A 7 -1.87 5.42 16.06
N ALA A 8 -1.71 6.71 15.76
CA ALA A 8 -2.50 7.79 16.37
C ALA A 8 -3.78 8.12 15.59
N CYS A 9 -3.87 7.68 14.33
CA CYS A 9 -5.01 7.90 13.44
C CYS A 9 -6.02 6.74 13.53
N ASP A 10 -7.28 7.01 13.21
CA ASP A 10 -8.26 5.95 13.05
C ASP A 10 -7.79 4.99 11.94
N ARG A 11 -7.74 3.69 12.27
CA ARG A 11 -7.21 2.67 11.36
C ARG A 11 -8.03 2.61 10.07
N SER A 12 -9.35 2.76 10.16
CA SER A 12 -10.22 2.67 8.99
C SER A 12 -10.06 3.87 8.06
N GLU A 13 -9.95 5.09 8.61
CA GLU A 13 -9.66 6.30 7.84
C GLU A 13 -8.29 6.23 7.16
N THR A 14 -7.30 5.69 7.88
CA THR A 14 -5.94 5.54 7.35
C THR A 14 -5.88 4.55 6.20
N VAL A 15 -6.52 3.39 6.34
CA VAL A 15 -6.62 2.39 5.26
C VAL A 15 -7.36 2.98 4.05
N ALA A 16 -8.41 3.77 4.27
CA ALA A 16 -9.12 4.46 3.19
C ALA A 16 -8.23 5.46 2.45
N ALA A 17 -7.45 6.27 3.15
CA ALA A 17 -6.53 7.24 2.54
C ALA A 17 -5.40 6.55 1.75
N ILE A 18 -4.84 5.45 2.27
CA ILE A 18 -3.83 4.66 1.56
C ILE A 18 -4.42 4.03 0.30
N ARG A 19 -5.65 3.50 0.39
CA ARG A 19 -6.36 2.95 -0.76
C ARG A 19 -6.55 4.00 -1.85
N GLU A 20 -7.08 5.17 -1.50
CA GLU A 20 -7.31 6.27 -2.44
C GLU A 20 -6.02 6.69 -3.13
N ALA A 21 -4.92 6.82 -2.38
CA ALA A 21 -3.62 7.17 -2.95
C ALA A 21 -3.07 6.09 -3.90
N LEU A 22 -3.24 4.79 -3.59
CA LEU A 22 -2.79 3.71 -4.48
C LEU A 22 -3.57 3.68 -5.80
N GLU A 23 -4.87 3.96 -5.72
CA GLU A 23 -5.79 3.98 -6.87
C GLU A 23 -5.63 5.24 -7.73
N ASP A 24 -5.03 6.32 -7.22
CA ASP A 24 -4.73 7.53 -7.99
C ASP A 24 -3.66 7.25 -9.06
N PRO A 25 -3.97 7.33 -10.37
CA PRO A 25 -3.01 7.09 -11.44
C PRO A 25 -1.96 8.21 -11.57
N THR A 26 -2.23 9.39 -11.00
CA THR A 26 -1.36 10.57 -11.09
C THR A 26 -0.33 10.65 -9.96
N LEU A 27 -0.40 9.73 -8.98
CA LEU A 27 0.52 9.69 -7.86
C LEU A 27 1.97 9.57 -8.35
N PRO A 28 2.86 10.51 -7.99
CA PRO A 28 4.27 10.47 -8.39
C PRO A 28 4.97 9.22 -7.88
N ASP A 29 5.93 8.69 -8.65
CA ASP A 29 6.60 7.41 -8.38
C ASP A 29 7.19 7.30 -6.96
N GLY A 30 7.86 8.36 -6.47
CA GLY A 30 8.42 8.36 -5.12
C GLY A 30 7.35 8.24 -4.01
N SER A 31 6.19 8.87 -4.22
CA SER A 31 5.04 8.73 -3.33
C SER A 31 4.39 7.37 -3.48
N ARG A 32 4.21 6.89 -4.73
CA ARG A 32 3.65 5.57 -5.03
C ARG A 32 4.47 4.45 -4.38
N TYR A 33 5.79 4.52 -4.45
CA TYR A 33 6.67 3.57 -3.78
C TYR A 33 6.40 3.51 -2.27
N ARG A 34 6.33 4.66 -1.59
CA ARG A 34 6.08 4.73 -0.14
C ARG A 34 4.69 4.23 0.23
N VAL A 35 3.66 4.67 -0.49
CA VAL A 35 2.27 4.25 -0.23
C VAL A 35 2.11 2.74 -0.49
N THR A 36 2.80 2.19 -1.49
CA THR A 36 2.82 0.75 -1.77
C THR A 36 3.38 -0.05 -0.60
N GLN A 37 4.50 0.39 -0.01
CA GLN A 37 5.06 -0.24 1.18
C GLN A 37 4.11 -0.19 2.38
N LEU A 38 3.44 0.96 2.58
CA LEU A 38 2.43 1.11 3.64
C LEU A 38 1.20 0.21 3.42
N GLY A 39 0.83 -0.03 2.16
CA GLY A 39 -0.27 -0.92 1.80
C GLY A 39 -0.10 -2.35 2.33
N GLY A 40 1.13 -2.85 2.43
CA GLY A 40 1.41 -4.19 2.99
C GLY A 40 0.96 -4.34 4.45
N LEU A 41 0.86 -3.24 5.20
CA LEU A 41 0.39 -3.21 6.60
C LEU A 41 -1.14 -3.07 6.73
N CYS A 42 -1.82 -2.76 5.62
CA CYS A 42 -3.25 -2.46 5.59
C CYS A 42 -4.12 -3.71 5.30
N GLY A 43 -3.51 -4.84 4.94
CA GLY A 43 -4.19 -6.09 4.63
C GLY A 43 -5.03 -6.00 3.35
N SER A 44 -6.13 -6.76 3.29
CA SER A 44 -6.92 -6.92 2.06
C SER A 44 -7.64 -5.65 1.58
N GLY A 45 -7.81 -4.63 2.44
CA GLY A 45 -8.56 -3.40 2.12
C GLY A 45 -7.92 -2.51 1.05
N VAL A 46 -6.66 -2.77 0.69
CA VAL A 46 -5.88 -1.98 -0.29
C VAL A 46 -5.42 -2.81 -1.49
N ARG A 47 -5.89 -4.06 -1.61
CA ARG A 47 -5.38 -5.03 -2.60
C ARG A 47 -5.49 -4.51 -4.03
N ASP A 48 -6.63 -3.93 -4.40
CA ASP A 48 -6.86 -3.44 -5.77
C ASP A 48 -5.90 -2.29 -6.12
N GLY A 49 -5.64 -1.39 -5.17
CA GLY A 49 -4.63 -0.35 -5.32
C GLY A 49 -3.19 -0.90 -5.45
N LEU A 50 -2.85 -1.96 -4.71
CA LEU A 50 -1.54 -2.62 -4.85
C LEU A 50 -1.37 -3.26 -6.23
N VAL A 51 -2.45 -3.78 -6.84
CA VAL A 51 -2.43 -4.30 -8.21
C VAL A 51 -2.11 -3.19 -9.23
N VAL A 52 -2.54 -1.94 -9.00
CA VAL A 52 -2.14 -0.81 -9.84
C VAL A 52 -0.62 -0.61 -9.79
N SER A 53 -0.02 -0.67 -8.60
CA SER A 53 1.43 -0.56 -8.42
C SER A 53 2.23 -1.70 -9.06
N LEU A 54 1.65 -2.90 -9.24
CA LEU A 54 2.30 -3.99 -10.00
C LEU A 54 2.51 -3.65 -11.48
N CYS A 55 1.71 -2.74 -12.03
CA CYS A 55 1.82 -2.28 -13.41
C CYS A 55 2.73 -1.05 -13.58
N ALA A 56 3.38 -0.57 -12.50
CA ALA A 56 4.22 0.61 -12.55
C ALA A 56 5.43 0.43 -13.48
N ALA A 57 5.84 1.53 -14.13
CA ALA A 57 7.02 1.55 -14.99
C ALA A 57 8.31 1.25 -14.21
N HIS A 58 8.42 1.77 -12.98
CA HIS A 58 9.56 1.55 -12.09
C HIS A 58 9.54 0.16 -11.44
N ALA A 59 10.66 -0.57 -11.57
CA ALA A 59 10.81 -1.93 -11.02
C ALA A 59 10.63 -1.99 -9.51
N ASP A 60 11.22 -1.05 -8.77
CA ASP A 60 11.17 -1.00 -7.31
C ASP A 60 9.72 -0.89 -6.78
N ILE A 61 8.84 -0.21 -7.52
CA ILE A 61 7.42 -0.10 -7.17
C ILE A 61 6.71 -1.43 -7.38
N ARG A 62 7.02 -2.14 -8.47
CA ARG A 62 6.47 -3.47 -8.73
C ARG A 62 6.92 -4.49 -7.70
N GLU A 63 8.21 -4.46 -7.34
CA GLU A 63 8.76 -5.32 -6.30
C GLU A 63 8.13 -5.05 -4.93
N ALA A 64 8.00 -3.77 -4.56
CA ALA A 64 7.30 -3.39 -3.33
C ALA A 64 5.83 -3.85 -3.34
N ALA A 65 5.14 -3.78 -4.47
CA ALA A 65 3.75 -4.20 -4.60
C ALA A 65 3.60 -5.72 -4.45
N ALA A 66 4.51 -6.50 -5.04
CA ALA A 66 4.53 -7.96 -4.88
C ALA A 66 4.69 -8.36 -3.41
N LEU A 67 5.69 -7.79 -2.72
CA LEU A 67 5.93 -8.04 -1.30
C LEU A 67 4.73 -7.63 -0.43
N ALA A 68 4.13 -6.47 -0.70
CA ALA A 68 2.97 -5.98 0.04
C ALA A 68 1.75 -6.91 -0.11
N LEU A 69 1.55 -7.49 -1.29
CA LEU A 69 0.47 -8.47 -1.54
C LEU A 69 0.73 -9.79 -0.80
N GLU A 70 1.97 -10.28 -0.81
CA GLU A 70 2.37 -11.48 -0.05
C GLU A 70 2.10 -11.30 1.45
N LEU A 71 2.55 -10.18 2.03
CA LEU A 71 2.30 -9.82 3.43
C LEU A 71 0.79 -9.76 3.74
N GLY A 72 0.01 -9.14 2.87
CA GLY A 72 -1.45 -9.08 3.03
C GLY A 72 -2.12 -10.45 3.01
N ASP A 73 -1.65 -11.36 2.15
CA ASP A 73 -2.16 -12.73 2.05
C ASP A 73 -1.76 -13.59 3.27
N GLU A 74 -0.54 -13.42 3.79
CA GLU A 74 -0.10 -14.04 5.05
C GLU A 74 -0.94 -13.59 6.26
N GLN A 75 -1.29 -12.30 6.33
CA GLN A 75 -2.12 -11.76 7.41
C GLN A 75 -3.57 -12.30 7.35
N ARG A 76 -4.08 -12.59 6.15
CA ARG A 76 -5.42 -13.18 5.97
C ARG A 76 -5.48 -14.64 6.40
N ALA A 77 -4.36 -15.36 6.35
CA ALA A 77 -4.27 -16.78 6.67
C ALA A 77 -4.13 -17.07 8.17
N ARG A 78 -3.96 -16.03 9.01
CA ARG A 78 -3.85 -16.12 10.47
C ARG A 78 -5.17 -15.79 11.16
#